data_AF-A0A6J7HJG4-F1
#
_entry.id   AF-A0A6J7HJG4-F1
#
_cell.length_a   1.000
_cell.length_b   1.000
_cell.length_c   1.000
_cell.angle_alpha   90.00
_cell.angle_beta   90.00
_cell.angle_gamma   90.00
#
_symmetry.space_group_name_H-M   'P 1'
#
loop_
_entity.id
_entity.type
_entity.pdbx_description
1 polymer ?
#
loop_
_entity_poly.entity_id
_entity_poly.type
_entity_poly.pdbx_seq_one_letter_code
_entity_poly.pdbx_strand_id
1 'polypeptide(L)'
;MPRQPPFHVWVDLTGRWSVPAPGVLLAWRHSDRRGWEAWVVRVESYSTGTGSEVLMSQSWVSAALVRPADNHVSPRGQVSRT
;
A
#
# COMPACT_ATOMS: atom_id res chain seq x y z
N MET A 1 -7.01 -8.81 14.16
CA MET A 1 -5.84 -8.07 14.69
C MET A 1 -5.11 -7.39 13.54
N PRO A 2 -4.56 -6.17 13.72
CA PRO A 2 -3.72 -5.55 12.69
C PRO A 2 -2.56 -6.50 12.35
N ARG A 3 -2.28 -6.73 11.07
CA ARG A 3 -1.14 -7.59 10.66
C ARG A 3 0.17 -6.98 11.19
N GLN A 4 1.11 -7.84 11.59
CA GLN A 4 2.43 -7.42 12.04
C GLN A 4 3.23 -6.86 10.85
N PRO A 5 3.73 -5.62 10.90
CA PRO A 5 4.60 -5.06 9.86
C PRO A 5 5.97 -5.76 9.79
N PRO A 6 6.68 -5.71 8.64
CA PRO A 6 6.27 -5.05 7.39
C PRO A 6 5.38 -5.94 6.50
N PHE A 7 4.44 -5.34 5.77
CA PHE A 7 3.67 -6.06 4.73
C PHE A 7 3.23 -5.16 3.57
N HIS A 8 3.06 -5.75 2.39
CA HIS A 8 2.63 -5.05 1.17
C HIS A 8 1.16 -4.62 1.25
N VAL A 9 0.91 -3.38 0.83
CA VAL A 9 -0.41 -2.77 0.86
C VAL A 9 -0.69 -1.99 -0.42
N TRP A 10 -1.97 -1.83 -0.72
CA TRP A 10 -2.48 -0.73 -1.51
C TRP A 10 -2.80 0.43 -0.57
N VAL A 11 -2.30 1.62 -0.89
CA VAL A 11 -2.50 2.84 -0.10
C VAL A 11 -2.92 3.99 -0.99
N ASP A 12 -3.73 4.91 -0.46
CA ASP A 12 -4.01 6.17 -1.11
C ASP A 12 -3.57 7.36 -0.24
N LEU A 13 -2.62 8.15 -0.75
CA LEU A 13 -2.06 9.32 -0.05
C LEU A 13 -2.86 10.61 -0.31
N THR A 14 -3.89 10.58 -1.16
CA THR A 14 -4.72 11.76 -1.50
C THR A 14 -5.76 12.09 -0.43
N GLY A 15 -5.88 11.28 0.63
CA GLY A 15 -6.85 11.45 1.71
C GLY A 15 -8.23 10.82 1.44
N ARG A 16 -8.45 10.28 0.23
CA ARG A 16 -9.64 9.54 -0.18
C ARG A 16 -9.22 8.35 -1.03
N TRP A 17 -9.97 7.25 -1.03
CA TRP A 17 -9.63 6.08 -1.85
C TRP A 17 -10.02 6.30 -3.33
N SER A 18 -9.13 6.91 -4.12
CA SER A 18 -9.35 7.31 -5.51
C SER A 18 -8.25 6.88 -6.48
N VAL A 19 -6.98 6.96 -6.08
CA VAL A 19 -5.79 6.61 -6.86
C VAL A 19 -4.89 5.74 -5.98
N PRO A 20 -5.31 4.49 -5.66
CA PRO A 20 -4.52 3.61 -4.83
C PRO A 20 -3.22 3.21 -5.53
N ALA A 21 -2.15 3.10 -4.75
CA ALA A 21 -0.82 2.78 -5.22
C ALA A 21 -0.13 1.78 -4.29
N PRO A 22 0.86 1.02 -4.78
CA PRO A 22 1.57 0.05 -3.96
C PRO A 22 2.43 0.75 -2.90
N GLY A 23 2.47 0.16 -1.70
CA GLY A 23 3.31 0.62 -0.60
C GLY A 23 3.65 -0.50 0.38
N VAL A 24 4.47 -0.17 1.37
CA VAL A 24 4.83 -1.04 2.49
C VAL A 24 4.35 -0.40 3.77
N LEU A 25 3.50 -1.10 4.52
CA LEU A 25 3.14 -0.68 5.87
C LEU A 25 4.26 -1.07 6.83
N LEU A 26 4.72 -0.12 7.63
CA LEU A 26 5.85 -0.30 8.55
C LEU A 26 5.48 -0.16 10.03
N ALA A 27 4.42 0.60 10.36
CA ALA A 27 3.99 0.78 11.75
C ALA A 27 2.50 1.13 11.84
N TRP A 28 1.95 0.90 13.03
CA TRP A 28 0.61 1.33 13.41
C TRP A 28 0.69 2.32 14.57
N ARG A 29 -0.23 3.29 14.61
CA ARG A 29 -0.48 4.09 15.81
C ARG A 29 -1.98 4.33 15.96
N HIS A 30 -2.41 4.59 17.18
CA HIS A 30 -3.76 5.05 17.47
C HIS A 30 -3.69 6.51 17.91
N SER A 31 -4.54 7.37 17.33
CA SER A 31 -4.71 8.78 17.69
C SER A 31 -6.12 9.01 18.18
N ASP A 32 -6.28 9.70 19.31
CA ASP A 32 -7.60 9.98 19.89
C ASP A 32 -8.53 10.76 18.94
N ARG A 33 -7.97 11.58 18.04
CA ARG A 33 -8.75 12.40 17.09
C ARG A 33 -8.98 11.72 15.74
N ARG A 34 -8.12 10.79 15.33
CA ARG A 34 -8.09 10.24 13.96
C ARG A 34 -8.28 8.73 13.89
N GLY A 35 -8.34 8.06 15.04
CA GLY A 35 -8.39 6.60 15.13
C GLY A 35 -7.07 5.96 14.73
N TRP A 36 -7.16 4.77 14.14
CA TRP A 36 -5.99 4.02 13.66
C TRP A 36 -5.35 4.66 12.42
N GLU A 37 -4.04 4.85 12.48
CA GLU A 37 -3.22 5.33 11.37
C GLU A 37 -2.09 4.33 11.08
N ALA A 38 -1.76 4.21 9.80
CA ALA A 38 -0.67 3.40 9.29
C ALA A 38 0.49 4.29 8.85
N TRP A 39 1.72 3.92 9.21
CA TRP A 39 2.92 4.49 8.60
C TRP A 39 3.24 3.70 7.34
N VAL A 40 3.17 4.35 6.19
CA VAL A 40 3.37 3.70 4.89
C VAL A 40 4.47 4.41 4.13
N VAL A 41 5.32 3.61 3.47
CA VAL A 41 6.28 4.05 2.46
C VAL A 41 5.77 3.64 1.09
N ARG A 42 5.80 4.57 0.14
CA ARG A 42 5.52 4.36 -1.28
C ARG A 42 6.73 4.80 -2.11
N VAL A 43 6.94 4.08 -3.21
CA VAL A 43 7.98 4.37 -4.19
C VAL A 43 7.32 4.54 -5.55
N GLU A 44 7.64 5.63 -6.24
CA GLU A 44 7.18 5.94 -7.59
C GLU A 44 8.39 6.13 -8.50
N SER A 45 8.45 5.39 -9.60
CA SER A 45 9.44 5.63 -10.64
C SER A 45 8.87 6.60 -11.67
N TYR A 46 9.68 7.54 -12.11
CA TYR A 46 9.35 8.45 -13.20
C TYR A 46 10.52 8.58 -14.17
N SER A 47 10.20 8.89 -15.43
CA SER A 47 11.20 9.16 -16.46
C SER A 47 11.66 10.61 -16.36
N THR A 48 12.96 10.84 -16.48
CA THR A 48 13.55 12.19 -16.58
C THR A 48 13.79 12.63 -18.03
N GLY A 49 13.46 11.77 -19.02
CA GLY A 49 13.83 11.96 -20.42
C GLY A 49 15.26 11.50 -20.76
N THR A 50 16.15 11.37 -19.77
CA THR A 50 17.51 10.84 -19.92
C THR A 50 17.77 9.56 -19.12
N GLY A 51 16.79 9.15 -18.31
CA GLY A 51 16.88 7.97 -17.44
C GLY A 51 15.60 7.76 -16.63
N SER A 52 15.71 6.97 -15.58
CA SER A 52 14.65 6.76 -14.59
C SER A 52 15.10 7.23 -13.23
N GLU A 53 14.24 7.97 -12.54
CA GLU A 53 14.43 8.37 -11.15
C GLU A 53 13.32 7.79 -10.28
N VAL A 54 13.51 7.94 -8.97
CA VAL A 54 12.61 7.40 -7.96
C VAL A 54 12.25 8.50 -6.97
N LEU A 55 10.95 8.68 -6.77
CA LEU A 55 10.39 9.47 -5.68
C LEU A 55 9.91 8.52 -4.56
N MET A 56 10.43 8.73 -3.36
CA MET A 56 9.97 8.04 -2.16
C MET A 56 9.07 8.98 -1.35
N SER A 57 7.88 8.51 -0.98
CA SER A 57 6.96 9.22 -0.10
C SER A 57 6.69 8.39 1.15
N GLN A 58 6.63 9.04 2.32
CA GLN A 58 6.28 8.41 3.59
C GLN A 58 5.30 9.27 4.38
N SER A 59 4.26 8.65 4.94
CA SER A 59 3.23 9.38 5.68
C SER A 59 2.46 8.49 6.66
N TRP A 60 1.89 9.12 7.68
CA TRP A 60 0.80 8.55 8.47
C TRP A 60 -0.51 8.77 7.75
N VAL A 61 -1.20 7.69 7.40
CA VAL A 61 -2.51 7.74 6.74
C VAL A 61 -3.57 7.04 7.58
N SER A 62 -4.83 7.45 7.43
CA SER A 62 -5.95 6.72 8.03
C SER A 62 -5.91 5.25 7.60
N ALA A 63 -6.17 4.33 8.54
CA ALA A 63 -6.27 2.90 8.23
C ALA A 63 -7.35 2.59 7.16
N ALA A 64 -8.35 3.47 6.98
CA ALA A 64 -9.36 3.35 5.92
C ALA A 64 -8.78 3.54 4.50
N LEU A 65 -7.60 4.15 4.40
CA LEU A 65 -6.86 4.37 3.15
C LEU A 65 -5.78 3.32 2.91
N VAL A 66 -5.84 2.18 3.61
CA VAL A 66 -4.90 1.08 3.46
C VAL A 66 -5.66 -0.23 3.27
N ARG A 67 -5.28 -0.99 2.26
CA ARG A 67 -5.79 -2.35 2.03
C ARG A 67 -4.62 -3.31 1.86
N PRO A 68 -4.69 -4.55 2.37
CA PRO A 68 -3.69 -5.56 2.07
C PRO A 68 -3.52 -5.72 0.55
N ALA A 69 -2.27 -5.84 0.09
CA ALA A 69 -2.02 -6.39 -1.23
C ALA A 69 -2.13 -7.92 -1.08
N ASP A 70 -3.29 -8.49 -1.38
CA ASP A 70 -3.48 -9.93 -1.24
C ASP A 70 -2.60 -10.69 -2.23
N ASN A 71 -1.91 -11.73 -1.75
CA ASN A 71 -1.13 -12.68 -2.56
C ASN A 71 -2.03 -13.72 -3.25
N HIS A 72 -3.29 -13.39 -3.57
CA HIS A 72 -4.12 -14.36 -4.29
C HIS A 72 -3.51 -14.60 -5.66
N VAL A 73 -2.80 -15.73 -5.75
CA VAL A 73 -2.55 -16.49 -6.97
C VAL A 73 -3.80 -16.38 -7.82
N SER A 74 -3.65 -15.87 -9.04
CA SER A 74 -4.75 -15.81 -10.00
C SER A 74 -5.44 -17.18 -10.06
N PRO A 75 -6.78 -17.29 -9.97
CA PRO A 75 -7.49 -18.57 -10.19
C PRO A 75 -7.33 -19.11 -11.62
N ARG A 76 -6.63 -18.39 -12.51
CA ARG A 76 -6.33 -18.81 -13.90
C ARG A 76 -5.26 -19.90 -14.01
N GLY A 77 -5.13 -20.75 -13.00
CA GLY A 77 -4.29 -21.95 -13.01
C GLY A 77 -5.07 -23.25 -12.86
N GLN A 78 -6.39 -23.21 -12.66
CA GLN A 78 -7.21 -24.41 -12.56
C GLN A 78 -8.13 -24.52 -13.78
N VAL A 79 -7.52 -24.75 -14.95
CA VAL A 79 -8.21 -25.32 -16.11
C VAL A 79 -7.62 -26.71 -16.36
N SER A 80 -8.45 -27.70 -15.97
CA SER A 80 -8.58 -29.07 -16.49
C SER A 80 -7.41 -30.07 -16.44
N ARG A 81 -7.66 -31.16 -15.70
CA ARG A 81 -7.47 -32.61 -16.01
C ARG A 81 -7.64 -33.35 -14.68
N THR A 82 -8.53 -34.32 -14.46
CA THR A 82 -9.15 -35.34 -15.33
C THR A 82 -10.42 -35.81 -14.64
#